data_AF-A0A7C4TFI5-F1
#
_entry.id   AF-A0A7C4TFI5-F1
#
_cell.length_a   1.000
_cell.length_b   1.000
_cell.length_c   1.000
_cell.angle_alpha   90.00
_cell.angle_beta   90.00
_cell.angle_gamma   90.00
#
_symmetry.space_group_name_H-M   'P 1'
#
loop_
_entity.id
_entity.type
_entity.pdbx_description
1 polymer ?
#
loop_
_entity_poly.entity_id
_entity_poly.type
_entity_poly.pdbx_seq_one_letter_code
_entity_poly.pdbx_strand_id
1 'polypeptide(L)'
;MGKLLQFKKGDASQDNLITAHPMEFRRARWSSTNFIQMRKSLSERYEKEFDSKLQNTTIPPHFVLNMGLEYTISALFYYRNSPEVMKEVYFLAGMVDLLINKVCPILRTDLIRGLYNKVFELRNKLNIFWVGPINQVLLPIEPDLYDESRYRASLHGLKNLKDLYAFLMEESQEMFLILCKEYVFYCPNPKGD
;
A
#
# COMPACT_ATOMS: atom_id res chain seq x y z
N MET A 1 42.74 -22.42 -3.63
CA MET A 1 41.79 -22.99 -2.65
C MET A 1 40.93 -21.86 -2.11
N GLY A 2 39.70 -21.70 -2.62
CA GLY A 2 38.79 -20.64 -2.19
C GLY A 2 38.09 -21.01 -0.89
N LYS A 3 38.22 -20.17 0.15
CA LYS A 3 37.45 -20.31 1.39
C LYS A 3 35.97 -20.08 1.09
N LEU A 4 35.17 -21.12 1.25
CA LEU A 4 33.70 -21.04 1.27
C LEU A 4 33.27 -20.22 2.50
N LEU A 5 32.62 -19.08 2.26
CA LEU A 5 31.94 -18.31 3.30
C LEU A 5 30.74 -19.14 3.78
N GLN A 6 30.80 -19.65 5.01
CA GLN A 6 29.63 -20.24 5.66
C GLN A 6 28.65 -19.12 6.01
N PHE A 7 27.53 -19.07 5.31
CA PHE A 7 26.38 -18.28 5.73
C PHE A 7 25.83 -18.88 7.03
N LYS A 8 25.84 -18.09 8.11
CA LYS A 8 25.15 -18.43 9.35
C LYS A 8 23.67 -18.64 9.03
N LYS A 9 23.17 -19.83 9.34
CA LYS A 9 21.75 -20.18 9.32
C LYS A 9 21.06 -19.28 10.37
N GLY A 10 20.45 -18.19 9.91
CA GLY A 10 19.57 -17.37 10.75
C GLY A 10 18.31 -18.16 11.11
N ASP A 11 17.68 -17.83 12.23
CA ASP A 11 16.43 -18.43 12.68
C ASP A 11 15.41 -18.52 11.55
N ALA A 12 14.87 -19.73 11.32
CA ALA A 12 14.04 -20.09 10.17
C ALA A 12 12.70 -19.32 10.08
N SER A 13 12.31 -18.51 11.07
CA SER A 13 11.03 -17.78 11.09
C SER A 13 11.07 -16.39 10.43
N GLN A 14 12.24 -15.91 10.00
CA GLN A 14 12.40 -14.61 9.31
C GLN A 14 12.88 -14.72 7.86
N ASP A 15 12.99 -15.92 7.30
CA ASP A 15 13.67 -16.12 6.00
C ASP A 15 12.95 -15.42 4.82
N ASN A 16 11.67 -15.06 5.00
CA ASN A 16 10.88 -14.32 4.02
C ASN A 16 10.70 -12.82 4.33
N LEU A 17 11.20 -12.28 5.43
CA LEU A 17 11.01 -10.86 5.77
C LEU A 17 11.98 -9.97 4.97
N ILE A 18 11.44 -8.98 4.26
CA ILE A 18 12.23 -8.01 3.47
C ILE A 18 12.45 -6.73 4.27
N THR A 19 11.38 -6.19 4.87
CA THR A 19 11.45 -5.10 5.85
C THR A 19 10.29 -5.21 6.82
N ALA A 20 10.50 -4.81 8.07
CA ALA A 20 9.46 -4.74 9.09
C ALA A 20 8.87 -3.33 9.28
N HIS A 21 9.59 -2.29 8.83
CA HIS A 21 9.19 -0.89 9.06
C HIS A 21 9.48 -0.03 7.82
N PRO A 22 8.63 0.98 7.52
CA PRO A 22 7.41 1.31 8.25
C PRO A 22 6.25 0.37 7.94
N MET A 23 6.22 -0.20 6.73
CA MET A 23 5.32 -1.28 6.34
C MET A 23 6.07 -2.60 6.31
N GLU A 24 5.38 -3.67 6.68
CA GLU A 24 5.96 -5.00 6.66
C GLU A 24 5.85 -5.61 5.26
N PHE A 25 7.00 -5.81 4.61
CA PHE A 25 7.10 -6.48 3.32
C PHE A 25 7.75 -7.84 3.48
N ARG A 26 7.16 -8.86 2.87
CA ARG A 26 7.65 -10.25 2.88
C ARG A 26 7.75 -10.81 1.48
N ARG A 27 8.56 -11.85 1.27
CA ARG A 27 8.55 -12.68 0.07
C ARG A 27 7.42 -13.70 0.20
N ALA A 28 6.59 -13.83 -0.84
CA ALA A 28 5.59 -14.88 -0.90
C ALA A 28 6.28 -16.26 -0.93
N ARG A 29 5.84 -17.17 -0.04
CA ARG A 29 6.28 -18.58 -0.06
C ARG A 29 5.48 -19.42 -1.07
N TRP A 30 4.52 -18.80 -1.75
CA TRP A 30 3.71 -19.40 -2.80
C TRP A 30 3.94 -18.69 -4.13
N SER A 31 3.56 -19.35 -5.23
CA SER A 31 3.59 -18.72 -6.54
C SER A 31 2.59 -17.56 -6.61
N SER A 32 3.10 -16.34 -6.80
CA SER A 32 2.29 -15.14 -7.03
C SER A 32 2.93 -14.23 -8.07
N THR A 33 2.11 -13.70 -8.97
CA THR A 33 2.53 -12.69 -9.95
C THR A 33 2.31 -11.26 -9.45
N ASN A 34 1.45 -11.07 -8.44
CA ASN A 34 1.04 -9.77 -7.94
C ASN A 34 1.46 -9.60 -6.48
N PHE A 35 1.52 -8.35 -6.04
CA PHE A 35 1.60 -8.06 -4.62
C PHE A 35 0.30 -8.50 -3.94
N ILE A 36 0.44 -9.06 -2.74
CA ILE A 36 -0.68 -9.47 -1.90
C ILE A 36 -0.66 -8.64 -0.62
N GLN A 37 -1.79 -8.07 -0.25
CA GLN A 37 -2.00 -7.46 1.05
C GLN A 37 -2.82 -8.40 1.93
N MET A 38 -2.34 -8.65 3.14
CA MET A 38 -2.96 -9.56 4.09
C MET A 38 -2.95 -8.96 5.49
N ARG A 39 -4.01 -9.21 6.27
CA ARG A 39 -4.04 -8.84 7.68
C ARG A 39 -2.88 -9.47 8.42
N LYS A 40 -2.23 -8.69 9.28
CA LYS A 40 -1.05 -9.14 10.02
C LYS A 40 -1.33 -10.35 10.90
N SER A 41 -2.47 -10.39 11.57
CA SER A 41 -2.92 -11.53 12.37
C SER A 41 -3.08 -12.82 11.55
N LEU A 42 -3.57 -12.73 10.32
CA LEU A 42 -3.70 -13.87 9.41
C LEU A 42 -2.34 -14.31 8.87
N SER A 43 -1.49 -13.36 8.51
CA SER A 43 -0.11 -13.60 8.07
C SER A 43 0.70 -14.33 9.14
N GLU A 44 0.64 -13.87 10.40
CA GLU A 44 1.34 -14.52 11.52
C GLU A 44 0.87 -15.96 11.77
N ARG A 45 -0.44 -16.21 11.62
CA ARG A 45 -0.99 -17.56 11.72
C ARG A 45 -0.51 -18.44 10.58
N TYR A 46 -0.56 -17.93 9.35
CA TYR A 46 -0.11 -18.64 8.16
C TYR A 46 1.37 -19.05 8.25
N GLU A 47 2.24 -18.12 8.64
CA GLU A 47 3.68 -18.37 8.74
C GLU A 47 4.00 -19.44 9.81
N LYS A 48 3.28 -19.43 10.93
CA LYS A 48 3.39 -20.49 11.96
C LYS A 48 2.94 -21.86 11.44
N GLU A 49 1.81 -21.90 10.74
CA GLU A 49 1.28 -23.14 10.15
C GLU A 49 2.22 -23.69 9.07
N PHE A 50 2.79 -22.81 8.23
CA PHE A 50 3.77 -23.16 7.19
C PHE A 50 5.06 -23.73 7.81
N ASP A 51 5.63 -23.07 8.81
CA ASP A 51 6.85 -23.53 9.49
C ASP A 51 6.64 -24.87 10.21
N SER A 52 5.41 -25.14 10.66
CA SER A 52 5.03 -26.43 11.26
C SER A 52 4.88 -27.58 10.25
N LYS A 53 5.10 -27.34 8.95
CA LYS A 53 4.97 -28.29 7.83
C LYS A 53 3.59 -28.96 7.74
N LEU A 54 2.54 -28.27 8.15
CA LEU A 54 1.18 -28.71 7.86
C LEU A 54 1.00 -28.67 6.33
N GLN A 55 0.84 -29.85 5.72
CA GLN A 55 1.01 -30.05 4.26
C GLN A 55 -0.02 -29.32 3.37
N ASN A 56 -1.01 -28.63 3.94
CA ASN A 56 -2.13 -28.04 3.21
C ASN A 56 -2.46 -26.59 3.67
N THR A 57 -1.44 -25.76 3.93
CA THR A 57 -1.69 -24.38 4.34
C THR A 57 -2.20 -23.54 3.16
N THR A 58 -3.51 -23.42 3.03
CA THR A 58 -4.17 -22.52 2.08
C THR A 58 -3.85 -21.06 2.44
N ILE A 59 -3.66 -20.22 1.42
CA ILE A 59 -3.44 -18.78 1.62
C ILE A 59 -4.69 -18.18 2.29
N PRO A 60 -4.55 -17.47 3.44
CA PRO A 60 -5.67 -16.82 4.10
C PRO A 60 -6.37 -15.77 3.22
N PRO A 61 -7.56 -15.29 3.61
CA PRO A 61 -8.19 -14.15 2.95
C PRO A 61 -7.23 -12.97 2.79
N HIS A 62 -7.17 -12.43 1.57
CA HIS A 62 -6.20 -11.41 1.19
C HIS A 62 -6.71 -10.57 0.03
N PHE A 63 -6.08 -9.42 -0.17
CA PHE A 63 -6.28 -8.56 -1.34
C PHE A 63 -5.16 -8.79 -2.35
N VAL A 64 -5.54 -9.04 -3.60
CA VAL A 64 -4.61 -9.04 -4.72
C VAL A 64 -4.48 -7.60 -5.22
N LEU A 65 -3.28 -7.03 -5.13
CA LEU A 65 -3.02 -5.65 -5.52
C LEU A 65 -2.65 -5.60 -7.01
N ASN A 66 -3.67 -5.43 -7.85
CA ASN A 66 -3.53 -5.34 -9.31
C ASN A 66 -3.95 -3.95 -9.82
N MET A 67 -3.74 -3.70 -11.10
CA MET A 67 -4.17 -2.46 -11.78
C MET A 67 -3.58 -1.22 -11.10
N GLY A 68 -4.39 -0.22 -10.74
CA GLY A 68 -3.92 0.99 -10.07
C GLY A 68 -3.22 0.74 -8.72
N LEU A 69 -3.61 -0.32 -8.00
CA LEU A 69 -3.02 -0.69 -6.72
C LEU A 69 -1.58 -1.17 -6.85
N GLU A 70 -1.27 -1.85 -7.96
CA GLU A 70 0.07 -2.38 -8.25
C GLU A 70 1.11 -1.27 -8.30
N TYR A 71 0.78 -0.14 -8.94
CA TYR A 71 1.68 1.02 -9.00
C TYR A 71 1.88 1.65 -7.63
N THR A 72 0.80 1.77 -6.84
CA THR A 72 0.88 2.32 -5.48
C THR A 72 1.78 1.46 -4.59
N ILE A 73 1.55 0.15 -4.54
CA ILE A 73 2.35 -0.75 -3.69
C ILE A 73 3.79 -0.88 -4.20
N SER A 74 4.00 -0.86 -5.52
CA SER A 74 5.35 -0.88 -6.09
C SER A 74 6.14 0.37 -5.73
N ALA A 75 5.50 1.54 -5.73
CA ALA A 75 6.13 2.79 -5.29
C ALA A 75 6.44 2.77 -3.79
N LEU A 76 5.50 2.31 -2.96
CA LEU A 76 5.72 2.14 -1.52
C LEU A 76 6.86 1.15 -1.23
N PHE A 77 6.92 0.04 -1.98
CA PHE A 77 8.01 -0.93 -1.87
C PHE A 77 9.35 -0.34 -2.32
N TYR A 78 9.38 0.43 -3.39
CA TYR A 78 10.59 1.11 -3.86
C TYR A 78 11.15 2.05 -2.78
N TYR A 79 10.28 2.84 -2.15
CA TYR A 79 10.63 3.77 -1.08
C TYR A 79 10.59 3.17 0.33
N ARG A 80 10.57 1.83 0.48
CA ARG A 80 10.42 1.14 1.77
C ARG A 80 11.42 1.54 2.86
N ASN A 81 12.57 2.09 2.49
CA ASN A 81 13.61 2.56 3.41
C ASN A 81 13.46 4.06 3.77
N SER A 82 12.39 4.72 3.33
CA SER A 82 12.19 6.16 3.49
C SER A 82 10.74 6.46 3.88
N PRO A 83 10.39 6.35 5.19
CA PRO A 83 9.02 6.50 5.68
C PRO A 83 8.37 7.82 5.27
N GLU A 84 9.11 8.93 5.30
CA GLU A 84 8.57 10.23 4.91
C GLU A 84 8.18 10.28 3.43
N VAL A 85 8.98 9.65 2.56
CA VAL A 85 8.64 9.55 1.13
C VAL A 85 7.46 8.62 0.93
N MET A 86 7.34 7.53 1.68
CA MET A 86 6.17 6.65 1.60
C MET A 86 4.86 7.37 1.98
N LYS A 87 4.89 8.24 2.98
CA LYS A 87 3.73 9.10 3.31
C LYS A 87 3.40 10.03 2.15
N GLU A 88 4.40 10.65 1.52
CA GLU A 88 4.17 11.48 0.32
C GLU A 88 3.58 10.68 -0.85
N VAL A 89 4.04 9.44 -1.07
CA VAL A 89 3.46 8.52 -2.06
C VAL A 89 1.99 8.25 -1.77
N TYR A 90 1.66 7.95 -0.51
CA TYR A 90 0.29 7.62 -0.13
C TYR A 90 -0.64 8.83 -0.19
N PHE A 91 -0.14 10.01 0.18
CA PHE A 91 -0.84 11.28 0.00
C PHE A 91 -1.12 11.56 -1.50
N LEU A 92 -0.13 11.32 -2.37
CA LEU A 92 -0.32 11.41 -3.82
C LEU A 92 -1.42 10.46 -4.31
N ALA A 93 -1.45 9.21 -3.83
CA ALA A 93 -2.50 8.27 -4.15
C ALA A 93 -3.88 8.80 -3.72
N GLY A 94 -4.02 9.41 -2.54
CA GLY A 94 -5.26 10.04 -2.09
C GLY A 94 -5.73 11.19 -2.99
N MET A 95 -4.82 12.04 -3.48
CA MET A 95 -5.18 13.08 -4.44
C MET A 95 -5.59 12.52 -5.81
N VAL A 96 -4.93 11.45 -6.27
CA VAL A 96 -5.30 10.77 -7.52
C VAL A 96 -6.67 10.10 -7.39
N ASP A 97 -6.96 9.49 -6.25
CA ASP A 97 -8.26 8.88 -5.96
C ASP A 97 -9.41 9.90 -6.07
N LEU A 98 -9.23 11.10 -5.51
CA LEU A 98 -10.19 12.19 -5.67
C LEU A 98 -10.46 12.55 -7.12
N LEU A 99 -9.42 12.60 -7.97
CA LEU A 99 -9.54 12.93 -9.37
C LEU A 99 -10.31 11.84 -10.15
N ILE A 100 -10.09 10.57 -9.79
CA ILE A 100 -10.77 9.42 -10.41
C ILE A 100 -12.23 9.38 -9.98
N ASN A 101 -12.49 9.39 -8.68
CA ASN A 101 -13.81 9.17 -8.11
C ASN A 101 -14.70 10.41 -8.12
N LYS A 102 -14.14 11.60 -8.42
CA LYS A 102 -14.85 12.90 -8.52
C LYS A 102 -15.78 13.20 -7.34
N VAL A 103 -15.41 12.74 -6.15
CA VAL A 103 -16.29 12.76 -4.96
C VAL A 103 -16.49 14.19 -4.44
N CYS A 104 -15.53 15.09 -4.65
CA CYS A 104 -15.58 16.43 -4.09
C CYS A 104 -16.22 17.45 -5.07
N PRO A 105 -17.26 18.21 -4.66
CA PRO A 105 -17.88 19.25 -5.49
C PRO A 105 -16.92 20.34 -5.96
N ILE A 106 -15.86 20.62 -5.19
CA ILE A 106 -14.80 21.60 -5.52
C ILE A 106 -14.14 21.27 -6.87
N LEU A 107 -14.08 19.99 -7.25
CA LEU A 107 -13.50 19.54 -8.51
C LEU A 107 -14.30 19.99 -9.75
N ARG A 108 -15.50 20.56 -9.57
CA ARG A 108 -16.29 21.14 -10.67
C ARG A 108 -16.02 22.64 -10.89
N THR A 109 -15.06 23.21 -10.16
CA THR A 109 -14.67 24.62 -10.24
C THR A 109 -13.27 24.77 -10.83
N ASP A 110 -12.85 26.01 -11.11
CA ASP A 110 -11.49 26.33 -11.59
C ASP A 110 -10.37 25.85 -10.64
N LEU A 111 -10.73 25.53 -9.39
CA LEU A 111 -9.83 24.99 -8.37
C LEU A 111 -9.28 23.61 -8.73
N ILE A 112 -9.93 22.86 -9.63
CA ILE A 112 -9.43 21.57 -10.11
C ILE A 112 -8.06 21.70 -10.78
N ARG A 113 -7.77 22.82 -11.45
CA ARG A 113 -6.48 23.06 -12.09
C ARG A 113 -5.35 23.11 -11.06
N GLY A 114 -5.60 23.68 -9.88
CA GLY A 114 -4.65 23.69 -8.78
C GLY A 114 -4.31 22.29 -8.29
N LEU A 115 -5.32 21.43 -8.14
CA LEU A 115 -5.12 20.03 -7.75
C LEU A 115 -4.35 19.24 -8.81
N TYR A 116 -4.71 19.36 -10.09
CA TYR A 116 -3.96 18.71 -11.17
C TYR A 116 -2.49 19.12 -11.17
N ASN A 117 -2.20 20.42 -11.07
CA ASN A 117 -0.83 20.91 -11.04
C ASN A 117 -0.05 20.31 -9.86
N LYS A 118 -0.68 20.21 -8.68
CA LYS A 118 -0.05 19.60 -7.50
C LYS A 118 0.22 18.11 -7.68
N VAL A 119 -0.74 17.39 -8.26
CA VAL A 119 -0.58 15.97 -8.60
C VAL A 119 0.55 15.79 -9.61
N PHE A 120 0.62 16.59 -10.68
CA PHE A 120 1.70 16.52 -11.66
C PHE A 120 3.08 16.83 -11.06
N GLU A 121 3.17 17.84 -10.19
CA GLU A 121 4.40 18.19 -9.49
C GLU A 121 4.91 17.01 -8.64
N LEU A 122 4.05 16.44 -7.80
CA LEU A 122 4.41 15.33 -6.92
C LEU A 122 4.67 14.04 -7.70
N ARG A 123 3.91 13.78 -8.75
CA ARG A 123 4.12 12.66 -9.66
C ARG A 123 5.53 12.69 -10.25
N ASN A 124 5.95 13.86 -10.75
CA ASN A 124 7.27 14.05 -11.33
C ASN A 124 8.37 14.00 -10.26
N LYS A 125 8.15 14.60 -9.08
CA LYS A 125 9.08 14.55 -7.95
C LYS A 125 9.33 13.12 -7.48
N LEU A 126 8.27 12.32 -7.36
CA LEU A 126 8.33 10.95 -6.82
C LEU A 126 8.58 9.89 -7.91
N ASN A 127 8.54 10.28 -9.19
CA ASN A 127 8.70 9.41 -10.36
C ASN A 127 7.68 8.25 -10.40
N ILE A 128 6.40 8.55 -10.11
CA ILE A 128 5.32 7.53 -10.03
C ILE A 128 4.31 7.72 -11.14
N PHE A 129 4.05 6.69 -11.94
CA PHE A 129 3.13 6.81 -13.06
C PHE A 129 2.13 5.66 -13.01
N TRP A 130 0.89 5.97 -12.65
CA TRP A 130 -0.23 5.05 -12.87
C TRP A 130 -0.55 5.03 -14.36
N VAL A 131 -0.54 3.84 -14.96
CA VAL A 131 -0.81 3.62 -16.38
C VAL A 131 -1.94 2.59 -16.52
N GLY A 132 -2.83 2.80 -17.50
CA GLY A 132 -3.94 1.90 -17.79
C GLY A 132 -5.25 2.31 -17.09
N PRO A 133 -6.23 1.39 -16.96
CA PRO A 133 -7.50 1.66 -16.28
C PRO A 133 -7.25 1.85 -14.78
N ILE A 134 -7.36 3.10 -14.31
CA ILE A 134 -7.17 3.43 -12.90
C ILE A 134 -8.55 3.54 -12.24
N ASN A 135 -9.03 2.43 -11.69
CA ASN A 135 -10.30 2.40 -10.96
C ASN A 135 -10.09 2.61 -9.45
N GLN A 136 -8.92 2.26 -8.93
CA GLN A 136 -8.57 2.37 -7.52
C GLN A 136 -7.05 2.52 -7.39
N VAL A 137 -6.62 3.44 -6.53
CA VAL A 137 -5.19 3.68 -6.24
C VAL A 137 -4.86 3.62 -4.75
N LEU A 138 -5.86 3.85 -3.89
CA LEU A 138 -5.72 3.67 -2.45
C LEU A 138 -5.78 2.18 -2.11
N LEU A 139 -4.84 1.73 -1.28
CA LEU A 139 -4.80 0.35 -0.84
C LEU A 139 -6.07 0.04 -0.03
N PRO A 140 -6.68 -1.14 -0.24
CA PRO A 140 -7.92 -1.50 0.43
C PRO A 140 -7.70 -1.56 1.94
N ILE A 141 -8.66 -1.06 2.73
CA ILE A 141 -8.68 -1.21 4.18
C ILE A 141 -10.04 -1.78 4.54
N GLU A 142 -10.09 -2.77 5.43
CA GLU A 142 -11.36 -3.37 5.82
C GLU A 142 -12.22 -2.38 6.63
N PRO A 143 -13.57 -2.43 6.49
CA PRO A 143 -14.48 -1.46 7.12
C PRO A 143 -14.43 -1.44 8.65
N ASP A 144 -13.94 -2.50 9.30
CA ASP A 144 -13.72 -2.55 10.75
C ASP A 144 -12.55 -1.67 11.20
N LEU A 145 -11.61 -1.38 10.30
CA LEU A 145 -10.44 -0.56 10.57
C LEU A 145 -10.59 0.89 10.09
N TYR A 146 -11.36 1.12 9.02
CA TYR A 146 -11.51 2.45 8.43
C TYR A 146 -12.91 2.66 7.84
N ASP A 147 -13.55 3.77 8.24
CA ASP A 147 -14.88 4.14 7.76
C ASP A 147 -14.79 4.97 6.47
N GLU A 148 -14.85 4.28 5.33
CA GLU A 148 -14.86 4.92 4.02
C GLU A 148 -16.12 5.79 3.79
N SER A 149 -17.24 5.47 4.46
CA SER A 149 -18.47 6.26 4.33
C SER A 149 -18.30 7.62 5.01
N ARG A 150 -17.69 7.66 6.20
CA ARG A 150 -17.29 8.89 6.89
C ARG A 150 -16.36 9.73 6.01
N TYR A 151 -15.34 9.11 5.43
CA TYR A 151 -14.40 9.77 4.52
C TYR A 151 -15.11 10.47 3.36
N ARG A 152 -15.98 9.75 2.65
CA ARG A 152 -16.74 10.29 1.51
C ARG A 152 -17.69 11.40 1.93
N ALA A 153 -18.38 11.25 3.07
CA ALA A 153 -19.27 12.28 3.59
C ALA A 153 -18.54 13.58 3.95
N SER A 154 -17.37 13.48 4.60
CA SER A 154 -16.52 14.63 4.94
C SER A 154 -16.04 15.37 3.69
N LEU A 155 -15.65 14.65 2.63
CA LEU A 155 -15.23 15.26 1.36
C LEU A 155 -16.31 16.15 0.71
N HIS A 156 -17.58 15.80 0.88
CA HIS A 156 -18.70 16.59 0.35
C HIS A 156 -18.88 17.92 1.07
N GLY A 157 -18.45 18.03 2.33
CA GLY A 157 -18.59 19.23 3.15
C GLY A 157 -17.53 20.31 2.90
N LEU A 158 -16.45 19.97 2.20
CA LEU A 158 -15.30 20.87 2.00
C LEU A 158 -15.63 21.96 0.97
N LYS A 159 -15.28 23.21 1.30
CA LYS A 159 -15.64 24.40 0.50
C LYS A 159 -14.45 25.11 -0.16
N ASN A 160 -13.23 24.81 0.24
CA ASN A 160 -12.03 25.42 -0.33
C ASN A 160 -10.86 24.42 -0.44
N LEU A 161 -9.86 24.76 -1.25
CA LEU A 161 -8.70 23.89 -1.49
C LEU A 161 -7.80 23.69 -0.27
N LYS A 162 -7.69 24.69 0.61
CA LYS A 162 -6.83 24.60 1.79
C LYS A 162 -7.33 23.51 2.72
N ASP A 163 -8.63 23.53 3.00
CA ASP A 163 -9.29 22.53 3.85
C ASP A 163 -9.28 21.15 3.17
N LEU A 164 -9.41 21.11 1.83
CA LEU A 164 -9.26 19.88 1.06
C LEU A 164 -7.88 19.25 1.23
N TYR A 165 -6.81 20.03 1.09
CA TYR A 165 -5.45 19.51 1.25
C TYR A 165 -5.15 19.10 2.68
N ALA A 166 -5.58 19.88 3.67
CA ALA A 166 -5.40 19.54 5.07
C ALA A 166 -6.12 18.22 5.41
N PHE A 167 -7.39 18.11 5.04
CA PHE A 167 -8.19 16.91 5.23
C PHE A 167 -7.56 15.68 4.57
N LEU A 168 -7.13 15.79 3.31
CA LEU A 168 -6.47 14.68 2.62
C LEU A 168 -5.16 14.27 3.26
N MET A 169 -4.37 15.24 3.75
CA MET A 169 -3.13 14.95 4.44
C MET A 169 -3.39 14.12 5.69
N GLU A 170 -4.36 14.54 6.50
CA GLU A 170 -4.77 13.85 7.73
C GLU A 170 -5.31 12.45 7.44
N GLU A 171 -6.27 12.32 6.52
CA GLU A 171 -6.89 11.04 6.19
C GLU A 171 -5.91 10.06 5.54
N SER A 172 -5.07 10.53 4.61
CA SER A 172 -4.05 9.67 4.00
C SER A 172 -3.02 9.21 5.02
N GLN A 173 -2.70 10.05 6.02
CA GLN A 173 -1.82 9.67 7.12
C GLN A 173 -2.48 8.63 8.04
N GLU A 174 -3.76 8.79 8.38
CA GLU A 174 -4.52 7.79 9.15
C GLU A 174 -4.52 6.43 8.44
N MET A 175 -4.93 6.41 7.16
CA MET A 175 -4.90 5.21 6.33
C MET A 175 -3.50 4.58 6.26
N PHE A 176 -2.46 5.39 6.05
CA PHE A 176 -1.07 4.92 6.00
C PHE A 176 -0.66 4.25 7.31
N LEU A 177 -1.01 4.83 8.46
CA LEU A 177 -0.72 4.28 9.78
C LEU A 177 -1.45 2.95 10.01
N ILE A 178 -2.71 2.86 9.61
CA ILE A 178 -3.49 1.61 9.65
C ILE A 178 -2.78 0.54 8.81
N LEU A 179 -2.39 0.86 7.57
CA LEU A 179 -1.69 -0.06 6.69
C LEU A 179 -0.36 -0.56 7.27
N CYS A 180 0.42 0.32 7.90
CA CYS A 180 1.67 -0.05 8.56
C CYS A 180 1.45 -0.99 9.76
N LYS A 181 0.38 -0.78 10.52
CA LYS A 181 0.12 -1.49 11.77
C LYS A 181 -0.57 -2.83 11.56
N GLU A 182 -1.56 -2.85 10.67
CA GLU A 182 -2.56 -3.91 10.59
C GLU A 182 -2.35 -4.89 9.42
N TYR A 183 -1.45 -4.56 8.49
CA TYR A 183 -1.24 -5.34 7.27
C TYR A 183 0.22 -5.73 7.04
N VAL A 184 0.37 -6.79 6.24
CA VAL A 184 1.62 -7.30 5.69
C VAL A 184 1.46 -7.41 4.18
N PHE A 185 2.51 -7.06 3.45
CA PHE A 185 2.53 -7.06 2.00
C PHE A 185 3.50 -8.12 1.48
N TYR A 186 2.99 -9.12 0.77
CA TYR A 186 3.81 -10.13 0.13
C TYR A 186 4.17 -9.69 -1.29
N CYS A 187 5.47 -9.66 -1.59
CA CYS A 187 6.00 -9.39 -2.91
C CYS A 187 5.72 -10.56 -3.87
N PRO A 188 5.55 -10.27 -5.18
CA PRO A 188 5.46 -11.31 -6.20
C PRO A 188 6.63 -12.30 -6.12
N ASN A 189 6.31 -13.59 -6.20
CA ASN A 189 7.28 -14.67 -6.34
C ASN A 189 6.73 -15.68 -7.36
N PRO A 190 7.10 -15.60 -8.65
CA PRO A 190 6.56 -16.49 -9.68
C PRO A 190 6.94 -17.97 -9.51
N LYS A 191 7.94 -18.29 -8.68
CA LYS A 191 8.42 -19.65 -8.48
C LYS A 191 7.81 -20.31 -7.24
N GLY A 192 7.40 -19.51 -6.25
CA GLY A 192 7.20 -20.01 -4.88
C GLY A 192 8.52 -20.46 -4.26
N ASP A 193 8.54 -20.64 -2.94
CA ASP A 193 9.71 -21.16 -2.21
C ASP A 193 9.42 -22.58 -1.69
#